data_AF-T2JJ78-F1
#
_entry.id   AF-T2JJ78-F1
#
_cell.length_a   1.000
_cell.length_b   1.000
_cell.length_c   1.000
_cell.angle_alpha   90.00
_cell.angle_beta   90.00
_cell.angle_gamma   90.00
#
_symmetry.space_group_name_H-M   'P 1'
#
loop_
_entity.id
_entity.type
_entity.pdbx_description
1 polymer ?
#
loop_
_entity_poly.entity_id
_entity_poly.type
_entity_poly.pdbx_seq_one_letter_code
_entity_poly.pdbx_strand_id
1 'polypeptide(L)' 'MKEVVKSDSGVQLEPSVAYKLESMGLINLLGDEAKPSCQLYHRYFADNLLK' A
#
# COMPACT_ATOMS: atom_id res chain seq x y z
N MET A 1 -5.47 1.08 -2.25
CA MET A 1 -4.88 1.54 -0.97
C MET A 1 -5.48 0.81 0.25
N LYS A 2 -6.81 0.73 0.40
CA LYS A 2 -7.45 -0.10 1.47
C LYS A 2 -6.90 -1.53 1.52
N GLU A 3 -6.67 -2.16 0.37
CA GLU A 3 -6.21 -3.55 0.31
C GLU A 3 -4.75 -3.71 0.77
N VAL A 4 -3.84 -2.83 0.31
CA VAL A 4 -2.42 -2.82 0.73
C VAL A 4 -2.26 -2.60 2.24
N VAL A 5 -3.17 -1.85 2.84
CA VAL A 5 -3.15 -1.54 4.28
C VAL A 5 -3.85 -2.61 5.12
N LYS A 6 -4.64 -3.50 4.50
CA LYS A 6 -5.31 -4.60 5.22
C LYS A 6 -4.55 -5.92 5.14
N SER A 7 -3.61 -6.01 4.21
CA SER A 7 -2.90 -7.25 3.91
C SER A 7 -1.45 -7.13 4.36
N ASP A 8 -1.05 -7.99 5.30
CA ASP A 8 0.37 -8.17 5.69
C ASP A 8 1.19 -8.82 4.57
N SER A 9 0.53 -9.63 3.74
CA SER A 9 1.05 -10.15 2.47
C SER A 9 0.85 -9.11 1.36
N GLY A 10 1.83 -8.93 0.47
CA GLY A 10 1.73 -7.92 -0.59
C GLY A 10 0.48 -8.10 -1.45
N VAL A 11 -0.01 -7.01 -2.04
CA VAL A 11 -1.27 -7.02 -2.81
C VAL A 11 -0.96 -6.66 -4.26
N GLN A 12 -1.52 -7.42 -5.20
CA GLN A 12 -1.49 -7.01 -6.59
C GLN A 12 -2.40 -5.79 -6.79
N LEU A 13 -1.81 -4.71 -7.26
CA LEU A 13 -2.51 -3.51 -7.67
C LEU A 13 -2.36 -3.33 -9.17
N GLU A 14 -3.34 -2.68 -9.78
CA GLU A 14 -3.20 -2.16 -11.13
C GLU A 14 -1.89 -1.37 -11.27
N PRO A 15 -1.06 -1.62 -12.31
CA PRO A 15 0.28 -1.06 -12.42
C PRO A 15 0.32 0.47 -12.31
N SER A 16 -0.66 1.15 -12.92
CA SER A 16 -0.79 2.61 -12.87
C SER A 16 -0.99 3.16 -11.45
N VAL A 17 -1.76 2.43 -10.63
CA VAL A 17 -2.01 2.77 -9.23
C VAL A 17 -0.78 2.45 -8.39
N ALA A 18 -0.15 1.30 -8.66
CA ALA A 18 1.03 0.84 -7.94
C ALA A 18 2.20 1.81 -8.11
N TYR A 19 2.54 2.18 -9.35
CA TYR A 19 3.58 3.17 -9.64
C TYR A 19 3.30 4.54 -9.01
N LYS A 20 2.05 5.01 -9.04
CA LYS A 20 1.68 6.28 -8.42
C LYS A 20 1.92 6.27 -6.92
N LEU A 21 1.53 5.19 -6.24
CA LEU A 21 1.71 5.06 -4.79
C LEU A 21 3.19 4.88 -4.41
N GLU A 22 3.97 4.18 -5.24
CA GLU A 22 5.41 4.00 -5.05
C GLU A 22 6.18 5.31 -5.25
N SER A 23 5.84 6.10 -6.28
CA SER A 23 6.39 7.45 -6.49
C SER A 23 6.04 8.44 -5.37
N MET A 24 4.94 8.20 -4.65
CA MET A 24 4.57 8.95 -3.44
C MET A 24 5.27 8.43 -2.17
N GLY A 25 6.04 7.35 -2.28
CA GLY A 25 6.72 6.70 -1.16
C GLY A 25 5.79 5.96 -0.20
N LEU A 26 4.58 5.60 -0.64
CA LEU A 26 3.53 4.98 0.20
C LEU A 26 3.61 3.46 0.23
N ILE A 27 4.13 2.87 -0.85
CA ILE A 27 4.31 1.44 -1.01
C ILE A 27 5.69 1.16 -1.60
N ASN A 28 6.15 -0.07 -1.42
CA ASN A 28 7.27 -0.67 -2.12
C ASN A 28 6.73 -1.72 -3.09
N LEU A 29 7.26 -1.74 -4.31
CA LEU A 29 6.96 -2.78 -5.30
C LEU A 29 7.98 -3.92 -5.13
N LEU A 30 7.49 -5.12 -4.88
CA LEU A 30 8.26 -6.36 -4.78
C LEU A 30 7.74 -7.32 -5.85
N GLY A 31 8.33 -7.26 -7.04
CA GLY A 31 7.78 -7.92 -8.23
C GLY A 31 6.44 -7.29 -8.60
N ASP A 32 5.39 -8.12 -8.72
CA ASP A 32 4.02 -7.67 -8.97
C ASP A 32 3.25 -7.29 -7.68
N GLU A 33 3.86 -7.43 -6.50
CA GLU A 33 3.20 -7.15 -5.24
C GLU A 33 3.52 -5.74 -4.71
N ALA A 34 2.48 -5.00 -4.33
CA ALA A 34 2.58 -3.76 -3.58
C ALA A 34 2.57 -4.05 -2.06
N LYS A 35 3.62 -3.62 -1.36
CA LYS A 35 3.71 -3.68 0.11
C LYS A 35 3.76 -2.29 0.73
N PRO A 36 3.16 -2.03 1.90
CA PRO A 36 3.26 -0.72 2.54
C PRO A 36 4.74 -0.39 2.87
N SER A 37 5.18 0.82 2.54
CA SER A 37 6.59 1.23 2.69
C SER A 37 6.98 1.47 4.15
N CYS A 38 6.02 1.81 5.02
CA CYS A 38 6.24 1.97 6.46
C CYS A 38 4.98 1.72 7.30
N GLN A 39 5.18 1.35 8.56
CA GLN A 39 4.11 1.11 9.53
C GLN A 39 3.30 2.38 9.86
N LEU A 40 3.86 3.57 9.66
CA LEU A 40 3.16 4.84 9.92
C LEU A 40 2.01 5.04 8.95
N TYR A 41 2.23 4.81 7.65
CA TYR A 41 1.16 4.88 6.66
C TYR A 41 0.17 3.74 6.81
N HIS A 42 0.64 2.53 7.13
CA HIS A 42 -0.26 1.43 7.48
C HIS A 42 -1.20 1.83 8.62
N ARG A 43 -0.69 2.36 9.73
CA ARG A 43 -1.53 2.82 10.85
C ARG A 43 -2.42 4.00 10.48
N TYR A 44 -1.87 5.04 9.86
CA TYR A 44 -2.63 6.23 9.48
C TYR A 44 -3.81 5.88 8.57
N PHE A 45 -3.57 5.08 7.54
CA PHE A 45 -4.63 4.68 6.63
C PHE A 45 -5.54 3.62 7.22
N ALA A 46 -5.06 2.69 8.06
CA ALA A 46 -5.93 1.74 8.75
C ALA A 46 -6.94 2.47 9.63
N ASP A 47 -6.48 3.43 10.43
CA ASP A 47 -7.32 4.21 11.34
C ASP A 47 -8.31 5.13 10.60
N ASN A 48 -7.89 5.70 9.46
CA ASN A 48 -8.73 6.60 8.66
C ASN A 48 -9.66 5.88 7.68
N LEU A 49 -9.35 4.66 7.23
CA LEU A 49 -10.14 3.90 6.25
C LEU A 49 -11.07 2.85 6.87
N LEU A 50 -10.88 2.50 8.14
CA LEU A 50 -11.77 1.63 8.92
C LEU A 50 -12.88 2.39 9.66
N LYS A 51 -12.96 3.72 9.52
CA LYS A 51 -14.15 4.50 9.87
C LYS A 51 -15.22 4.43 8.79
#